data_AF-A0A4U8WBQ8-F1
#
_entry.id   AF-A0A4U8WBQ8-F1
#
_cell.length_a   1.000
_cell.length_b   1.000
_cell.length_c   1.000
_cell.angle_alpha   90.00
_cell.angle_beta   90.00
_cell.angle_gamma   90.00
#
_symmetry.space_group_name_H-M   'P 1'
#
loop_
_entity.id
_entity.type
_entity.pdbx_description
1 polymer ?
#
loop_
_entity_poly.entity_id
_entity_poly.type
_entity_poly.pdbx_seq_one_letter_code
_entity_poly.pdbx_strand_id
1 'polypeptide(L)'
;MVSIFARYNGNITEMTWKSSGDGVLKRYSYQYDAYNRLVSAIYQEPESFIPQNGFYNESMSYDANGNITGLKRNQKGYTGAVEEIDELVYSYPNGNRLASVVDLKNNYGGYPETSGNIISYDDNGSMTSHIDKGILEIKYNILDLLRM
;
A
#
# COMPACT_ATOMS: atom_id res chain seq x y z
N MET A 1 -19.49 13.93 -3.46
CA MET A 1 -18.73 14.37 -4.65
C MET A 1 -17.28 14.52 -4.22
N VAL A 2 -16.40 13.62 -4.64
CA VAL A 2 -14.97 13.71 -4.31
C VAL A 2 -14.34 14.67 -5.32
N SER A 3 -13.86 15.83 -4.85
CA SER A 3 -13.27 16.83 -5.73
C SER A 3 -11.80 16.48 -6.00
N ILE A 4 -11.47 16.26 -7.26
CA ILE A 4 -10.13 15.97 -7.76
C ILE A 4 -9.60 17.28 -8.34
N PHE A 5 -8.59 17.87 -7.71
CA PHE A 5 -7.98 19.11 -8.20
C PHE A 5 -6.78 18.77 -9.07
N ALA A 6 -6.71 19.39 -10.25
CA ALA A 6 -5.49 19.35 -11.06
C ALA A 6 -4.31 19.88 -10.23
N ARG A 7 -3.25 19.08 -10.10
CA ARG A 7 -2.03 19.44 -9.37
C ARG A 7 -0.94 19.79 -10.37
N TYR A 8 -0.41 21.02 -10.30
CA TYR A 8 0.67 21.51 -11.17
C TYR A 8 2.05 21.51 -10.47
N ASN A 9 2.21 20.70 -9.43
CA ASN A 9 3.42 20.62 -8.61
C ASN A 9 4.29 19.37 -8.89
N GLY A 10 4.03 18.68 -10.01
CA GLY A 10 4.74 17.44 -10.38
C GLY A 10 4.07 16.15 -9.92
N ASN A 11 3.03 16.23 -9.06
CA ASN A 11 2.25 15.05 -8.69
C ASN A 11 1.34 14.60 -9.84
N ILE A 12 1.20 13.28 -9.99
CA ILE A 12 0.29 12.68 -10.97
C ILE A 12 -1.13 12.81 -10.43
N THR A 13 -2.00 13.55 -11.11
CA THR A 13 -3.40 13.67 -10.68
C THR A 13 -4.19 12.42 -11.05
N GLU A 14 -4.00 11.91 -12.27
CA GLU A 14 -4.71 10.72 -12.76
C GLU A 14 -3.84 9.90 -13.70
N MET A 15 -4.10 8.60 -13.75
CA MET A 15 -3.57 7.67 -14.75
C MET A 15 -4.74 6.93 -15.39
N THR A 16 -4.87 7.00 -16.71
CA THR A 16 -5.92 6.29 -17.46
C THR A 16 -5.28 5.29 -18.42
N TRP A 17 -5.78 4.06 -18.46
CA TRP A 17 -5.27 3.01 -19.33
C TRP A 17 -6.37 2.07 -19.80
N LYS A 18 -6.09 1.31 -20.85
CA LYS A 18 -6.99 0.29 -21.42
C LYS A 18 -6.15 -0.87 -21.90
N SER A 19 -6.41 -2.07 -21.38
CA SER A 19 -5.73 -3.30 -21.77
C SER A 19 -6.46 -3.98 -22.91
N SER A 20 -5.73 -4.58 -23.86
CA SER A 20 -6.34 -5.35 -24.96
C SER A 20 -7.09 -6.61 -24.48
N GLY A 21 -6.70 -7.16 -23.32
CA GLY A 21 -7.26 -8.41 -22.79
C GLY A 21 -8.73 -8.31 -22.39
N ASP A 22 -9.15 -7.21 -21.76
CA ASP A 22 -10.53 -6.99 -21.33
C ASP A 22 -11.22 -5.82 -22.05
N GLY A 23 -10.47 -4.95 -22.72
CA GLY A 23 -11.02 -3.80 -23.43
C GLY A 23 -11.76 -2.82 -22.51
N VAL A 24 -11.48 -2.81 -21.21
CA VAL A 24 -12.12 -1.89 -20.25
C VAL A 24 -11.21 -0.70 -20.01
N LEU A 25 -11.74 0.52 -20.21
CA LEU A 25 -11.06 1.76 -19.81
C LEU A 25 -11.04 1.83 -18.29
N LYS A 26 -9.84 1.97 -17.73
CA LYS A 26 -9.60 2.06 -16.29
C LYS A 26 -8.90 3.36 -15.96
N ARG A 27 -9.12 3.87 -14.75
CA ARG A 27 -8.48 5.09 -14.25
C ARG A 27 -8.16 4.96 -12.77
N TYR A 28 -7.00 5.49 -12.39
CA TYR A 28 -6.72 5.87 -11.02
C TYR A 28 -6.75 7.40 -10.93
N SER A 29 -7.45 7.92 -9.92
CA SER A 29 -7.36 9.32 -9.50
C SER A 29 -6.66 9.36 -8.15
N TYR A 30 -5.61 10.17 -8.04
CA TYR A 30 -4.75 10.23 -6.87
C TYR A 30 -5.00 11.48 -6.03
N GLN A 31 -4.91 11.34 -4.71
CA GLN A 31 -4.98 12.44 -3.76
C GLN A 31 -3.74 12.46 -2.89
N TYR A 32 -3.34 13.67 -2.53
CA TYR A 32 -2.15 13.92 -1.74
C TYR A 32 -2.46 14.82 -0.56
N ASP A 33 -1.75 14.62 0.54
CA ASP A 33 -1.76 15.56 1.65
C ASP A 33 -0.99 16.86 1.32
N ALA A 34 -0.90 17.76 2.30
CA ALA A 34 -0.20 19.04 2.15
C ALA A 34 1.32 18.90 1.94
N TYR A 35 1.90 17.74 2.28
CA TYR A 35 3.31 17.41 2.10
C TYR A 35 3.59 16.63 0.82
N ASN A 36 2.61 16.56 -0.10
CA ASN A 36 2.68 15.84 -1.37
C ASN A 36 2.83 14.32 -1.22
N ARG A 37 2.41 13.73 -0.09
CA ARG A 37 2.39 12.27 0.11
C ARG A 37 1.04 11.72 -0.33
N LEU A 38 1.04 10.57 -1.00
CA LEU A 38 -0.17 9.94 -1.53
C LEU A 38 -1.08 9.47 -0.38
N VAL A 39 -2.31 9.95 -0.28
CA VAL A 39 -3.28 9.55 0.76
C VAL A 39 -4.45 8.73 0.23
N SER A 40 -4.70 8.79 -1.08
CA SER A 40 -5.71 7.94 -1.71
C SER A 40 -5.39 7.69 -3.18
N ALA A 41 -5.61 6.46 -3.62
CA ALA A 41 -5.69 6.07 -5.02
C ALA A 41 -7.08 5.47 -5.27
N ILE A 42 -7.88 6.13 -6.10
CA ILE A 42 -9.27 5.75 -6.37
C ILE A 42 -9.34 5.12 -7.76
N TYR A 43 -9.60 3.82 -7.80
CA TYR A 43 -9.79 3.09 -9.05
C TYR A 43 -11.19 3.34 -9.62
N GLN A 44 -11.26 3.38 -10.93
CA GLN A 44 -12.48 3.65 -11.69
C GLN A 44 -12.49 2.85 -12.99
N GLU A 45 -13.69 2.51 -13.44
CA GLU A 45 -13.99 2.00 -14.78
C GLU A 45 -14.94 3.01 -15.46
N PRO A 46 -14.44 4.12 -16.04
CA PRO A 46 -15.25 5.28 -16.40
C PRO A 46 -16.39 5.00 -17.40
N GLU A 47 -16.25 3.96 -18.22
CA GLU A 47 -17.23 3.54 -19.23
C GLU A 47 -18.24 2.50 -18.71
N SER A 48 -18.15 2.10 -17.43
CA SER A 48 -19.05 1.11 -16.82
C SER A 48 -20.33 1.73 -16.22
N PHE A 49 -21.31 0.88 -15.88
CA PHE A 49 -22.54 1.32 -15.20
C PHE A 49 -22.28 1.89 -13.79
N ILE A 50 -21.21 1.42 -13.12
CA ILE A 50 -20.75 1.94 -11.82
C ILE A 50 -19.29 2.39 -11.96
N PRO A 51 -19.04 3.64 -12.41
CA PRO A 51 -17.69 4.12 -12.69
C PRO A 51 -16.73 4.05 -11.51
N GLN A 52 -17.19 4.39 -10.30
CA GLN A 52 -16.40 4.27 -9.06
C GLN A 52 -16.90 3.07 -8.27
N ASN A 53 -16.53 1.88 -8.72
CA ASN A 53 -16.96 0.60 -8.12
C ASN A 53 -16.23 0.25 -6.81
N GLY A 54 -15.16 0.98 -6.45
CA GLY A 54 -14.41 0.80 -5.22
C GLY A 54 -13.42 -0.36 -5.22
N PHE A 55 -13.37 -1.15 -6.29
CA PHE A 55 -12.37 -2.21 -6.46
C PHE A 55 -10.98 -1.59 -6.46
N TYR A 56 -9.96 -2.25 -5.91
CA TYR A 56 -8.56 -1.79 -6.00
C TYR A 56 -8.29 -0.37 -5.47
N ASN A 57 -9.21 0.22 -4.72
CA ASN A 57 -8.94 1.46 -3.99
C ASN A 57 -7.83 1.24 -2.96
N GLU A 58 -7.00 2.25 -2.79
CA GLU A 58 -5.96 2.30 -1.76
C GLU A 58 -6.08 3.59 -0.95
N SER A 59 -5.82 3.50 0.35
CA SER A 59 -5.72 4.67 1.23
C SER A 59 -4.59 4.50 2.25
N MET A 60 -3.87 5.60 2.49
CA MET A 60 -2.64 5.59 3.27
C MET A 60 -2.69 6.70 4.31
N SER A 61 -2.12 6.42 5.48
CA SER A 61 -1.90 7.40 6.54
C SER A 61 -0.43 7.47 6.89
N TYR A 62 0.01 8.61 7.41
CA TYR A 62 1.39 8.85 7.76
C TYR A 62 1.51 9.55 9.10
N ASP A 63 2.61 9.30 9.80
CA ASP A 63 3.02 10.13 10.92
C ASP A 63 3.65 11.47 10.46
N ALA A 64 4.05 12.29 11.43
CA ALA A 64 4.69 13.58 11.19
C ALA A 64 6.08 13.46 10.53
N ASN A 65 6.76 12.31 10.67
CA ASN A 65 8.07 12.06 10.10
C ASN A 65 8.01 11.48 8.68
N GLY A 66 6.82 11.14 8.18
CA GLY A 66 6.65 10.56 6.85
C GLY A 66 6.60 9.04 6.82
N ASN A 67 6.60 8.37 7.96
CA ASN A 67 6.41 6.93 8.00
C ASN A 67 4.95 6.59 7.73
N ILE A 68 4.69 5.57 6.92
CA ILE A 68 3.33 5.05 6.71
C ILE A 68 2.85 4.46 8.03
N THR A 69 1.71 4.91 8.55
CA THR A 69 1.11 4.36 9.78
C THR A 69 -0.02 3.37 9.49
N GLY A 70 -0.60 3.44 8.30
CA GLY A 70 -1.64 2.51 7.88
C GLY A 70 -1.90 2.51 6.39
N LEU A 71 -2.35 1.37 5.90
CA LEU A 71 -2.69 1.12 4.49
C LEU A 71 -3.97 0.28 4.43
N LYS A 72 -4.98 0.76 3.70
CA LYS A 72 -6.14 -0.05 3.32
C LYS A 72 -6.12 -0.32 1.84
N ARG A 73 -6.44 -1.56 1.45
CA ARG A 73 -6.53 -1.96 0.04
C ARG A 73 -7.79 -2.76 -0.21
N ASN A 74 -8.40 -2.52 -1.35
CA ASN A 74 -9.52 -3.29 -1.85
C ASN A 74 -9.11 -4.18 -3.02
N GLN A 75 -9.97 -5.14 -3.33
CA GLN A 75 -9.97 -5.89 -4.58
C GLN A 75 -11.40 -5.99 -5.12
N LYS A 76 -11.51 -6.51 -6.34
CA LYS A 76 -12.76 -7.08 -6.83
C LYS A 76 -12.87 -8.51 -6.29
N GLY A 77 -13.75 -8.73 -5.32
CA GLY A 77 -13.96 -10.03 -4.71
C GLY A 77 -14.57 -11.04 -5.69
N TYR A 78 -14.54 -12.32 -5.31
CA TYR A 78 -15.01 -13.42 -6.16
C TYR A 78 -16.49 -13.28 -6.58
N THR A 79 -17.33 -12.69 -5.73
CA THR A 79 -18.75 -12.41 -6.02
C THR A 79 -18.96 -11.24 -6.98
N GLY A 80 -17.89 -10.56 -7.40
CA GLY A 80 -17.92 -9.35 -8.20
C GLY A 80 -18.19 -8.07 -7.39
N ALA A 81 -18.34 -8.18 -6.07
CA ALA A 81 -18.45 -7.05 -5.15
C ALA A 81 -17.09 -6.56 -4.68
N VAL A 82 -17.03 -5.33 -4.16
CA VAL A 82 -15.80 -4.79 -3.56
C VAL A 82 -15.51 -5.55 -2.27
N GLU A 83 -14.24 -5.87 -2.08
CA GLU A 83 -13.76 -6.57 -0.89
C GLU A 83 -12.50 -5.87 -0.40
N GLU A 84 -12.47 -5.50 0.88
CA GLU A 84 -11.24 -5.00 1.51
C GLU A 84 -10.37 -6.21 1.86
N ILE A 85 -9.11 -6.18 1.40
CA ILE A 85 -8.13 -7.24 1.61
C ILE A 85 -7.08 -6.89 2.65
N ASP A 86 -6.91 -5.60 2.93
CA ASP A 86 -5.93 -5.15 3.91
C ASP A 86 -6.49 -3.99 4.73
N GLU A 87 -6.20 -4.04 6.02
CA GLU A 87 -6.25 -2.92 6.94
C GLU A 87 -4.98 -2.97 7.79
N LEU A 88 -3.86 -2.54 7.20
CA LEU A 88 -2.53 -2.64 7.79
C LEU A 88 -2.30 -1.52 8.78
N VAL A 89 -1.71 -1.86 9.91
CA VAL A 89 -1.19 -0.94 10.92
C VAL A 89 0.32 -1.16 11.04
N TYR A 90 1.07 -0.08 10.89
CA TYR A 90 2.54 -0.09 10.93
C TYR A 90 3.03 0.50 12.26
N SER A 91 3.96 -0.19 12.93
CA SER A 91 4.44 0.21 14.26
C SER A 91 5.90 0.66 14.25
N TYR A 92 6.16 1.81 14.88
CA TYR A 92 7.48 2.46 14.92
C TYR A 92 7.85 2.89 16.36
N PRO A 93 8.07 1.95 17.30
CA PRO A 93 8.39 2.29 18.68
C PRO A 93 9.76 2.98 18.83
N ASN A 94 10.66 2.83 17.84
CA ASN A 94 12.04 3.30 17.90
C ASN A 94 12.38 4.17 16.68
N GLY A 95 11.86 5.40 16.65
CA GLY A 95 12.14 6.36 15.57
C GLY A 95 11.52 5.94 14.24
N ASN A 96 12.28 6.00 13.13
CA ASN A 96 11.77 5.68 11.78
C ASN A 96 11.98 4.21 11.38
N ARG A 97 12.37 3.34 12.32
CA ARG A 97 12.57 1.92 12.06
C ARG A 97 11.26 1.16 12.29
N LEU A 98 10.72 0.58 11.22
CA LEU A 98 9.51 -0.25 11.27
C LEU A 98 9.76 -1.48 12.14
N ALA A 99 8.96 -1.69 13.18
CA ALA A 99 9.11 -2.84 14.07
C ALA A 99 8.19 -4.00 13.70
N SER A 100 6.97 -3.71 13.25
CA SER A 100 5.99 -4.74 12.87
C SER A 100 4.89 -4.15 12.00
N VAL A 101 4.18 -5.04 11.30
CA VAL A 101 2.96 -4.74 10.56
C VAL A 101 1.88 -5.73 11.00
N VAL A 102 0.69 -5.23 11.29
CA VAL A 102 -0.48 -6.04 11.63
C VAL A 102 -1.55 -5.80 10.59
N ASP A 103 -2.09 -6.85 9.98
CA ASP A 103 -3.34 -6.75 9.23
C ASP A 103 -4.55 -6.95 10.16
N LEU A 104 -5.46 -5.98 10.17
CA LEU A 104 -6.72 -6.06 10.90
C LEU A 104 -7.83 -6.73 10.07
N LYS A 105 -7.63 -6.90 8.76
CA LYS A 105 -8.65 -7.47 7.88
C LYS A 105 -8.66 -9.00 7.89
N ASN A 106 -7.48 -9.61 8.03
CA ASN A 106 -7.30 -11.07 8.03
C ASN A 106 -7.84 -11.73 6.76
N ASN A 107 -7.58 -11.09 5.61
CA ASN A 107 -7.94 -11.63 4.30
C ASN A 107 -6.69 -12.17 3.61
N TYR A 108 -6.68 -13.45 3.28
CA TYR A 108 -5.54 -14.12 2.63
C TYR A 108 -5.19 -13.57 1.23
N GLY A 109 -6.07 -12.77 0.62
CA GLY A 109 -5.75 -12.01 -0.60
C GLY A 109 -4.83 -10.80 -0.37
N GLY A 110 -4.67 -10.37 0.89
CA GLY A 110 -3.84 -9.25 1.32
C GLY A 110 -2.57 -9.69 2.07
N TYR A 111 -2.17 -8.90 3.05
CA TYR A 111 -1.02 -9.15 3.91
C TYR A 111 -1.26 -10.39 4.78
N PRO A 112 -0.27 -11.30 4.91
CA PRO A 112 -0.51 -12.64 5.41
C PRO A 112 -0.59 -12.77 6.93
N GLU A 113 -0.22 -11.72 7.68
CA GLU A 113 -0.03 -11.81 9.13
C GLU A 113 -0.83 -10.80 9.93
N THR A 114 -1.43 -11.32 10.99
CA THR A 114 -2.23 -10.55 11.97
C THR A 114 -1.52 -10.45 13.32
N SER A 115 -0.44 -11.20 13.50
CA SER A 115 0.26 -11.33 14.79
C SER A 115 1.21 -10.17 15.09
N GLY A 116 1.64 -9.43 14.06
CA GLY A 116 2.61 -8.34 14.21
C GLY A 116 4.01 -8.83 14.58
N ASN A 117 4.53 -9.81 13.84
CA ASN A 117 5.86 -10.35 14.12
C ASN A 117 6.93 -9.25 14.04
N ILE A 118 7.97 -9.41 14.87
CA ILE A 118 9.07 -8.46 14.91
C ILE A 118 9.89 -8.57 13.62
N ILE A 119 10.08 -7.44 12.96
CA ILE A 119 11.04 -7.25 11.89
C ILE A 119 12.40 -6.98 12.54
N SER A 120 13.37 -7.84 12.26
CA SER A 120 14.70 -7.76 12.87
C SER A 120 15.66 -6.95 12.02
N TYR A 121 16.65 -6.36 12.67
CA TYR A 121 17.68 -5.52 12.05
C TYR A 121 19.04 -5.83 12.68
N ASP A 122 20.11 -5.57 11.94
CA ASP A 122 21.46 -5.53 12.49
C ASP A 122 21.78 -4.16 13.13
N ASP A 123 22.97 -4.04 13.70
CA ASP A 123 23.43 -2.82 14.39
C ASP A 123 23.62 -1.63 13.42
N ASN A 124 23.82 -1.90 12.13
CA ASN A 124 23.89 -0.87 11.08
C ASN A 124 22.51 -0.40 10.62
N GLY A 125 21.43 -1.07 11.08
CA GLY A 125 20.05 -0.74 10.74
C GLY A 125 19.55 -1.39 9.45
N SER A 126 20.26 -2.38 8.92
CA SER A 126 19.80 -3.19 7.79
C SER A 126 18.85 -4.28 8.27
N MET A 127 17.76 -4.52 7.53
CA MET A 127 16.75 -5.52 7.90
C MET A 127 17.33 -6.93 7.77
N THR A 128 17.28 -7.74 8.83
CA THR A 128 17.82 -9.11 8.85
C THR A 128 16.75 -10.18 8.73
N SER A 129 15.46 -9.87 8.96
CA SER A 129 14.35 -10.79 8.72
C SER A 129 13.01 -10.07 8.60
N HIS A 130 12.08 -10.71 7.88
CA HIS A 130 10.67 -10.32 7.81
C HIS A 130 9.81 -11.59 7.74
N ILE A 131 9.48 -12.13 8.91
CA ILE A 131 8.80 -13.43 9.07
C ILE A 131 7.44 -13.45 8.39
N ASP A 132 6.69 -12.35 8.45
CA ASP A 132 5.39 -12.25 7.78
C ASP A 132 5.48 -12.54 6.28
N LYS A 133 6.62 -12.23 5.65
CA LYS A 133 6.88 -12.49 4.22
C LYS A 133 7.62 -13.80 3.97
N GLY A 134 7.75 -14.66 5.00
CA GLY A 134 8.52 -15.89 4.93
C GLY A 134 10.04 -15.69 4.86
N ILE A 135 10.52 -14.47 5.14
CA ILE A 135 11.96 -14.14 5.07
C ILE A 135 12.56 -14.33 6.46
N LEU A 136 13.19 -15.48 6.69
CA LEU A 136 13.78 -15.83 7.99
C LEU A 136 15.16 -15.23 8.22
N GLU A 137 15.89 -14.95 7.13
CA GLU A 137 17.25 -14.42 7.20
C GLU A 137 17.57 -13.59 5.95
N ILE A 138 18.22 -12.45 6.17
CA ILE A 138 18.81 -11.57 5.16
C ILE A 138 20.25 -11.34 5.58
N LYS A 139 21.19 -11.61 4.68
CA LYS A 139 22.62 -11.46 4.95
C LYS A 139 23.21 -10.30 4.16
N TYR A 140 24.16 -9.63 4.79
CA TYR A 140 24.90 -8.53 4.19
C TYR A 140 26.40 -8.81 4.22
N ASN A 141 27.14 -8.22 3.27
CA ASN A 141 28.59 -8.16 3.34
C ASN A 141 29.05 -6.98 4.21
N ILE A 142 30.36 -6.80 4.35
CA ILE A 142 30.96 -5.69 5.14
C ILE A 142 30.68 -4.27 4.58
N LEU A 143 30.03 -4.17 3.41
CA LEU A 143 29.62 -2.92 2.76
C LEU A 143 28.09 -2.75 2.80
N ASP A 144 27.40 -3.51 3.66
CA ASP A 144 25.94 -3.56 3.78
C ASP A 144 25.20 -3.92 2.47
N LEU A 145 25.86 -4.68 1.59
CA LEU A 145 25.25 -5.18 0.35
C LEU A 145 24.65 -6.57 0.55
N LEU A 146 23.41 -6.74 0.08
CA LEU A 146 22.67 -7.99 0.14
C LEU A 146 23.45 -9.15 -0.48
N ARG A 147 23.55 -10.25 0.26
CA ARG A 147 24.04 -11.55 -0.22
C ARG A 147 22.91 -12.58 -0.19
N MET A 148 22.84 -13.38 -1.25
CA MET A 148 21.99 -14.58 -1.32
C MET A 148 22.65 -15.74 -0.60
#